data_AF-A0A7X6SW75-F1
#
_entry.id   AF-A0A7X6SW75-F1
#
_cell.length_a   1.000
_cell.length_b   1.000
_cell.length_c   1.000
_cell.angle_alpha   90.00
_cell.angle_beta   90.00
_cell.angle_gamma   90.00
#
_symmetry.space_group_name_H-M   'P 1'
#
loop_
_entity.id
_entity.type
_entity.pdbx_description
1 polymer ?
#
loop_
_entity_poly.entity_id
_entity_poly.type
_entity_poly.pdbx_seq_one_letter_code
_entity_poly.pdbx_strand_id
1 'polypeptide(L)'
;ASALGFDERYMPRGDVFEFTQMPEEQLASLRNEMVLDEDLLAKGEKAEGRLVIKAAGNMAYPMGLRNENLAGEILVFCRTLGLPFETVAGWGADRRTMIGMGAEKNIPVLVSIPQLVGSGHIGMAIGDSIPVFERSKRIAAMLAGADVIIESAVVLSQEIHDGPFECYTGHGIWSWWKGYPTYSLKDKTLVRIDLDENLRKARDLETGSSLIQDAINRGLPKTKISKIPFRMEMSAFARHEGSIPVIGDIGQVWPVLAWKVAGALGIPLGFLSYAQHTPEGKAMREWIVKEVKPVDREKILARARNCGASL
;
A
#
# COMPACT_ATOMS: atom_id res chain seq x y z
N ALA A 1 26.00 -9.32 11.37
CA ALA A 1 26.56 -8.64 10.19
C ALA A 1 28.09 -8.52 10.19
N SER A 2 28.72 -8.49 11.36
CA SER A 2 30.20 -8.42 11.48
C SER A 2 30.94 -9.56 10.77
N ALA A 3 30.37 -10.78 10.73
CA ALA A 3 30.90 -11.91 9.95
C ALA A 3 30.89 -11.68 8.42
N LEU A 4 30.03 -10.79 7.92
CA LEU A 4 30.00 -10.40 6.51
C LEU A 4 30.93 -9.22 6.22
N GLY A 5 31.43 -8.54 7.26
CA GLY A 5 32.28 -7.36 7.17
C GLY A 5 31.52 -6.03 7.18
N PHE A 6 30.25 -6.03 7.62
CA PHE A 6 29.44 -4.82 7.71
C PHE A 6 29.61 -4.09 9.04
N ASP A 7 29.48 -2.76 9.01
CA ASP A 7 29.43 -1.92 10.20
C ASP A 7 28.05 -2.03 10.87
N GLU A 8 28.02 -2.53 12.10
CA GLU A 8 26.81 -2.77 12.89
C GLU A 8 25.93 -1.51 13.03
N ARG A 9 26.48 -0.30 12.90
CA ARG A 9 25.71 0.96 12.96
C ARG A 9 24.68 1.10 11.84
N TYR A 10 24.89 0.44 10.70
CA TYR A 10 23.98 0.49 9.56
C TYR A 10 23.06 -0.74 9.48
N MET A 11 23.15 -1.65 10.45
CA MET A 11 22.40 -2.90 10.44
C MET A 11 21.05 -2.77 11.14
N PRO A 12 20.02 -3.52 10.71
CA PRO A 12 18.75 -3.52 11.38
C PRO A 12 18.89 -4.10 12.79
N ARG A 13 17.89 -3.83 13.64
CA ARG A 13 17.83 -4.35 15.00
C ARG A 13 18.07 -5.86 15.01
N GLY A 14 19.02 -6.28 15.84
CA GLY A 14 19.43 -7.68 15.96
C GLY A 14 20.60 -8.08 15.05
N ASP A 15 21.20 -7.12 14.35
CA ASP A 15 22.41 -7.31 13.53
C ASP A 15 22.27 -8.41 12.44
N VAL A 16 21.04 -8.56 11.94
CA VAL A 16 20.67 -9.57 10.96
C VAL A 16 20.84 -9.03 9.54
N PHE A 17 21.41 -9.86 8.67
CA PHE A 17 21.44 -9.63 7.22
C PHE A 17 20.65 -10.73 6.52
N GLU A 18 20.01 -10.39 5.41
CA GLU A 18 19.12 -11.30 4.69
C GLU A 18 19.62 -11.50 3.26
N PHE A 19 19.62 -12.74 2.81
CA PHE A 19 19.89 -13.12 1.43
C PHE A 19 18.61 -13.63 0.80
N THR A 20 18.30 -13.15 -0.41
CA THR A 20 17.25 -13.72 -1.22
C THR A 20 17.72 -15.05 -1.77
N GLN A 21 16.97 -16.11 -1.49
CA GLN A 21 17.19 -17.42 -2.08
C GLN A 21 16.51 -17.48 -3.44
N MET A 22 17.26 -17.79 -4.50
CA MET A 22 16.73 -17.92 -5.85
C MET A 22 17.55 -18.93 -6.66
N PRO A 23 16.98 -19.52 -7.73
CA PRO A 23 17.72 -20.37 -8.65
C PRO A 23 18.85 -19.61 -9.38
N GLU A 24 19.92 -20.31 -9.75
CA GLU A 24 21.05 -19.75 -10.48
C GLU A 24 20.65 -19.06 -11.79
N GLU A 25 19.63 -19.58 -12.49
CA GLU A 25 19.10 -18.95 -13.70
C GLU A 25 18.59 -17.52 -13.44
N GLN A 26 17.90 -17.30 -12.31
CA GLN A 26 17.42 -15.97 -11.93
C GLN A 26 18.59 -15.07 -11.51
N LEU A 27 19.57 -15.61 -10.79
CA LEU A 27 20.77 -14.86 -10.40
C LEU A 27 21.58 -14.44 -11.64
N ALA A 28 21.75 -15.33 -12.62
CA ALA A 28 22.38 -15.04 -13.90
C ALA A 28 21.63 -13.95 -14.68
N SER A 29 20.29 -13.97 -14.66
CA SER A 29 19.50 -12.87 -15.23
C SER A 29 19.78 -11.53 -14.53
N LEU A 30 19.89 -11.52 -13.20
CA LEU A 30 20.18 -10.30 -12.44
C LEU A 30 21.57 -9.73 -12.72
N ARG A 31 22.57 -10.57 -13.04
CA ARG A 31 23.91 -10.10 -13.45
C ARG A 31 23.88 -9.25 -14.72
N ASN A 32 22.85 -9.41 -15.57
CA ASN A 32 22.65 -8.55 -16.74
C ASN A 32 21.99 -7.21 -16.39
N GLU A 33 21.35 -7.10 -15.22
CA GLU A 33 20.65 -5.89 -14.77
C GLU A 33 21.50 -5.02 -13.83
N MET A 34 22.32 -5.63 -12.98
CA MET A 34 23.16 -4.92 -12.00
C MET A 34 24.44 -5.68 -11.66
N VAL A 35 25.45 -4.95 -11.19
CA VAL A 35 26.67 -5.55 -10.64
C VAL A 35 26.35 -6.19 -9.30
N LEU A 36 26.67 -7.48 -9.17
CA LEU A 36 26.53 -8.23 -7.94
C LEU A 36 27.88 -8.32 -7.20
N ASP A 37 27.85 -8.13 -5.90
CA ASP A 37 28.92 -8.50 -4.99
C ASP A 37 28.97 -10.04 -4.83
N GLU A 38 29.78 -10.68 -5.67
CA GLU A 38 29.95 -12.15 -5.68
C GLU A 38 30.62 -12.65 -4.39
N ASP A 39 31.51 -11.87 -3.78
CA ASP A 39 32.15 -12.23 -2.51
C ASP A 39 31.12 -12.27 -1.38
N LEU A 40 30.19 -11.31 -1.35
CA LEU A 40 29.09 -11.28 -0.40
C LEU A 40 28.11 -12.44 -0.62
N LEU A 41 27.78 -12.79 -1.88
CA LEU A 41 26.96 -13.96 -2.19
C LEU A 41 27.63 -15.25 -1.70
N ALA A 42 28.92 -15.43 -2.00
CA ALA A 42 29.69 -16.59 -1.57
C ALA A 42 29.81 -16.71 -0.05
N LYS A 43 29.89 -15.58 0.67
CA LYS A 43 29.80 -15.56 2.15
C LYS A 43 28.39 -15.95 2.62
N GLY A 44 27.35 -15.48 1.94
CA GLY A 44 25.96 -15.81 2.23
C GLY A 44 25.64 -17.30 2.10
N GLU A 45 26.16 -17.97 1.06
CA GLU A 45 26.00 -19.42 0.86
C GLU A 45 26.62 -20.26 1.97
N LYS A 46 27.71 -19.78 2.56
CA LYS A 46 28.44 -20.45 3.64
C LYS A 46 27.92 -20.08 5.03
N ALA A 47 27.08 -19.04 5.13
CA ALA A 47 26.60 -18.54 6.40
C ALA A 47 25.55 -19.47 7.01
N GLU A 48 25.65 -19.70 8.31
CA GLU A 48 24.56 -20.36 9.04
C GLU A 48 23.36 -19.41 9.14
N GLY A 49 22.17 -19.94 8.86
CA GLY A 49 20.96 -19.15 8.84
C GLY A 49 19.69 -20.00 8.80
N ARG A 50 18.55 -19.32 8.74
CA ARG A 50 17.23 -19.95 8.62
C ARG A 50 16.54 -19.45 7.37
N LEU A 51 15.95 -20.37 6.61
CA LEU A 51 15.09 -20.03 5.50
C LEU A 51 13.75 -19.47 6.02
N VAL A 52 13.34 -18.31 5.50
CA VAL A 52 12.08 -17.67 5.89
C VAL A 52 11.40 -17.10 4.64
N ILE A 53 10.09 -17.35 4.49
CA ILE A 53 9.26 -16.64 3.51
C ILE A 53 8.60 -15.44 4.20
N LYS A 54 8.82 -14.25 3.65
CA LYS A 54 8.31 -12.99 4.21
C LYS A 54 7.40 -12.29 3.22
N ALA A 55 6.40 -11.58 3.75
CA ALA A 55 5.57 -10.68 2.94
C ALA A 55 6.35 -9.44 2.48
N ALA A 56 7.28 -8.95 3.31
CA ALA A 56 8.19 -7.85 2.98
C ALA A 56 9.64 -8.34 3.09
N GLY A 57 10.30 -8.49 1.93
CA GLY A 57 11.70 -8.90 1.80
C GLY A 57 12.61 -7.76 1.34
N ASN A 58 12.26 -6.52 1.64
CA ASN A 58 12.92 -5.30 1.17
C ASN A 58 14.42 -5.21 1.51
N MET A 59 14.87 -5.89 2.57
CA MET A 59 16.27 -5.87 3.01
C MET A 59 17.13 -6.97 2.37
N ALA A 60 16.52 -7.95 1.69
CA ALA A 60 17.21 -9.16 1.30
C ALA A 60 18.04 -8.96 0.03
N TYR A 61 19.36 -9.11 0.13
CA TYR A 61 20.26 -8.99 -1.02
C TYR A 61 20.20 -10.23 -1.92
N PRO A 62 20.22 -10.12 -3.27
CA PRO A 62 20.34 -8.90 -4.06
C PRO A 62 19.01 -8.20 -4.38
N MET A 63 17.85 -8.85 -4.21
CA MET A 63 16.56 -8.32 -4.68
C MET A 63 16.15 -7.00 -4.01
N GLY A 64 16.46 -6.82 -2.73
CA GLY A 64 16.23 -5.56 -2.02
C GLY A 64 16.93 -4.40 -2.72
N LEU A 65 18.24 -4.53 -2.95
CA LEU A 65 19.03 -3.53 -3.66
C LEU A 65 18.57 -3.34 -5.11
N ARG A 66 18.28 -4.45 -5.81
CA ARG A 66 17.75 -4.42 -7.17
C ARG A 66 16.47 -3.58 -7.26
N ASN A 67 15.55 -3.74 -6.30
CA ASN A 67 14.30 -2.99 -6.28
C ASN A 67 14.53 -1.48 -6.04
N GLU A 68 15.48 -1.11 -5.17
CA GLU A 68 15.85 0.29 -4.96
C GLU A 68 16.44 0.91 -6.24
N ASN A 69 17.34 0.19 -6.93
CA ASN A 69 17.92 0.64 -8.20
C ASN A 69 16.87 0.78 -9.30
N LEU A 70 16.03 -0.25 -9.48
CA LEU A 70 14.98 -0.25 -10.48
C LEU A 70 13.96 0.87 -10.24
N ALA A 71 13.67 1.23 -8.98
CA ALA A 71 12.81 2.36 -8.68
C ALA A 71 13.38 3.69 -9.18
N GLY A 72 14.70 3.89 -9.11
CA GLY A 72 15.37 5.04 -9.70
C GLY A 72 15.19 5.11 -11.21
N GLU A 73 15.31 3.98 -11.92
CA GLU A 73 15.06 3.91 -13.36
C GLU A 73 13.60 4.19 -13.71
N ILE A 74 12.66 3.59 -12.97
CA ILE A 74 11.22 3.82 -13.14
C ILE A 74 10.87 5.30 -12.97
N LEU A 75 11.47 5.97 -11.99
CA LEU A 75 11.25 7.40 -11.74
C LEU A 75 11.58 8.26 -12.96
N VAL A 76 12.65 7.94 -13.71
CA VAL A 76 13.01 8.67 -14.94
C VAL A 76 11.87 8.60 -15.96
N PHE A 77 11.30 7.42 -16.17
CA PHE A 77 10.15 7.25 -17.09
C PHE A 77 8.91 7.97 -16.57
N CYS A 78 8.63 7.90 -15.26
CA CYS A 78 7.51 8.60 -14.65
C CYS A 78 7.57 10.11 -14.92
N ARG A 79 8.73 10.71 -14.67
CA ARG A 79 8.96 12.15 -14.86
C ARG A 79 8.88 12.55 -16.33
N THR A 80 9.43 11.72 -17.22
CA THR A 80 9.40 11.97 -18.66
C THR A 80 8.00 11.89 -19.25
N LEU A 81 7.18 10.94 -18.76
CA LEU A 81 5.85 10.65 -19.31
C LEU A 81 4.70 11.31 -18.52
N GLY A 82 4.99 11.95 -17.38
CA GLY A 82 3.96 12.51 -16.49
C GLY A 82 3.05 11.45 -15.87
N LEU A 83 3.57 10.24 -15.63
CA LEU A 83 2.83 9.10 -15.11
C LEU A 83 3.20 8.77 -13.66
N PRO A 84 2.26 8.26 -12.85
CA PRO A 84 2.54 7.82 -11.50
C PRO A 84 3.41 6.55 -11.51
N PHE A 85 4.25 6.42 -10.48
CA PHE A 85 5.18 5.30 -10.31
C PHE A 85 4.51 3.94 -10.48
N GLU A 86 3.36 3.77 -9.85
CA GLU A 86 2.59 2.54 -9.78
C GLU A 86 2.15 2.06 -11.16
N THR A 87 1.83 2.98 -12.07
CA THR A 87 1.48 2.66 -13.46
C THR A 87 2.70 2.15 -14.22
N VAL A 88 3.84 2.84 -14.12
CA VAL A 88 5.06 2.48 -14.84
C VAL A 88 5.65 1.17 -14.31
N ALA A 89 5.73 1.01 -12.99
CA ALA A 89 6.12 -0.24 -12.35
C ALA A 89 5.19 -1.40 -12.74
N GLY A 90 3.88 -1.11 -12.85
CA GLY A 90 2.87 -2.05 -13.28
C GLY A 90 3.09 -2.65 -14.68
N TRP A 91 3.77 -1.94 -15.59
CA TRP A 91 4.07 -2.47 -16.94
C TRP A 91 4.97 -3.72 -16.92
N GLY A 92 5.84 -3.83 -15.91
CA GLY A 92 6.71 -4.99 -15.71
C GLY A 92 6.23 -5.96 -14.63
N ALA A 93 5.23 -5.57 -13.83
CA ALA A 93 4.78 -6.38 -12.71
C ALA A 93 3.95 -7.59 -13.18
N ASP A 94 4.05 -8.71 -12.45
CA ASP A 94 3.24 -9.89 -12.73
C ASP A 94 1.74 -9.56 -12.64
N ARG A 95 0.95 -10.09 -13.57
CA ARG A 95 -0.51 -9.89 -13.64
C ARG A 95 -1.24 -10.34 -12.36
N ARG A 96 -0.64 -11.19 -11.53
CA ARG A 96 -1.19 -11.60 -10.23
C ARG A 96 -1.06 -10.53 -9.15
N THR A 97 -0.29 -9.47 -9.41
CA THR A 97 -0.13 -8.33 -8.50
C THR A 97 -1.14 -7.22 -8.81
N MET A 98 -1.46 -6.40 -7.81
CA MET A 98 -2.39 -5.28 -7.97
C MET A 98 -1.92 -4.27 -9.03
N ILE A 99 -0.64 -3.87 -9.00
CA ILE A 99 -0.08 -2.95 -9.99
C ILE A 99 0.03 -3.56 -11.39
N GLY A 100 0.32 -4.86 -11.51
CA GLY A 100 0.37 -5.55 -12.80
C GLY A 100 -1.00 -5.65 -13.46
N MET A 101 -2.01 -6.10 -12.71
CA MET A 101 -3.39 -6.13 -13.19
C MET A 101 -3.95 -4.72 -13.43
N GLY A 102 -3.59 -3.76 -12.57
CA GLY A 102 -3.96 -2.36 -12.72
C GLY A 102 -3.44 -1.77 -14.04
N ALA A 103 -2.17 -2.00 -14.36
CA ALA A 103 -1.60 -1.59 -15.64
C ALA A 103 -2.24 -2.32 -16.84
N GLU A 104 -2.47 -3.64 -16.73
CA GLU A 104 -3.10 -4.44 -17.80
C GLU A 104 -4.52 -3.94 -18.13
N LYS A 105 -5.30 -3.60 -17.11
CA LYS A 105 -6.71 -3.18 -17.24
C LYS A 105 -6.90 -1.68 -17.29
N ASN A 106 -5.83 -0.90 -17.22
CA ASN A 106 -5.89 0.55 -17.10
C ASN A 106 -6.74 1.00 -15.89
N ILE A 107 -6.61 0.27 -14.77
CA ILE A 107 -7.25 0.59 -13.50
C ILE A 107 -6.22 1.31 -12.61
N PRO A 108 -6.53 2.50 -12.09
CA PRO A 108 -5.63 3.22 -11.20
C PRO A 108 -5.28 2.43 -9.94
N VAL A 109 -3.99 2.35 -9.65
CA VAL A 109 -3.45 1.86 -8.37
C VAL A 109 -2.48 2.94 -7.89
N LEU A 110 -2.71 3.48 -6.70
CA LEU A 110 -1.93 4.60 -6.17
C LEU A 110 -1.61 4.38 -4.70
N VAL A 111 -0.38 4.66 -4.33
CA VAL A 111 0.08 4.82 -2.96
C VAL A 111 -0.23 6.24 -2.51
N SER A 112 -0.96 6.37 -1.41
CA SER A 112 -1.35 7.66 -0.86
C SER A 112 -0.26 8.33 -0.04
N ILE A 113 0.48 7.54 0.75
CA ILE A 113 1.47 8.04 1.71
C ILE A 113 2.82 7.36 1.42
N PRO A 114 3.63 7.94 0.53
CA PRO A 114 4.87 7.30 0.06
C PRO A 114 5.88 7.04 1.19
N GLN A 115 5.86 7.86 2.26
CA GLN A 115 6.77 7.73 3.41
C GLN A 115 6.60 6.41 4.20
N LEU A 116 5.44 5.75 4.06
CA LEU A 116 5.14 4.50 4.76
C LEU A 116 5.55 3.26 3.97
N VAL A 117 6.13 3.44 2.78
CA VAL A 117 6.69 2.35 1.99
C VAL A 117 8.02 1.94 2.62
N GLY A 118 8.13 0.69 3.05
CA GLY A 118 9.29 0.18 3.82
C GLY A 118 10.62 0.10 3.07
N SER A 119 10.63 0.35 1.76
CA SER A 119 11.82 0.48 0.93
C SER A 119 12.12 1.96 0.71
N GLY A 120 13.32 2.39 1.10
CA GLY A 120 13.66 3.81 1.26
C GLY A 120 13.57 4.59 -0.04
N HIS A 121 14.32 4.18 -1.06
CA HIS A 121 14.33 4.88 -2.36
C HIS A 121 13.03 4.63 -3.14
N ILE A 122 12.40 3.45 -3.01
CA ILE A 122 11.09 3.18 -3.63
C ILE A 122 10.02 4.18 -3.15
N GLY A 123 9.91 4.42 -1.84
CA GLY A 123 8.98 5.39 -1.28
C GLY A 123 9.24 6.81 -1.81
N MET A 124 10.51 7.21 -1.89
CA MET A 124 10.90 8.49 -2.49
C MET A 124 10.54 8.57 -3.97
N ALA A 125 10.84 7.54 -4.76
CA ALA A 125 10.51 7.48 -6.19
C ALA A 125 8.99 7.52 -6.45
N ILE A 126 8.19 6.93 -5.57
CA ILE A 126 6.73 7.06 -5.62
C ILE A 126 6.32 8.51 -5.38
N GLY A 127 6.82 9.13 -4.30
CA GLY A 127 6.53 10.53 -3.97
C GLY A 127 6.97 11.51 -5.07
N ASP A 128 8.13 11.25 -5.65
CA ASP A 128 8.74 12.06 -6.69
C ASP A 128 8.26 11.69 -8.09
N SER A 129 7.42 10.68 -8.31
CA SER A 129 6.94 10.37 -9.67
C SER A 129 6.07 11.48 -10.27
N ILE A 130 5.19 12.06 -9.45
CA ILE A 130 4.28 13.15 -9.82
C ILE A 130 4.16 14.16 -8.67
N PRO A 131 3.82 15.44 -8.93
CA PRO A 131 3.60 16.41 -7.86
C PRO A 131 2.55 15.92 -6.85
N VAL A 132 2.73 16.26 -5.57
CA VAL A 132 1.78 15.92 -4.50
C VAL A 132 0.36 16.37 -4.85
N PHE A 133 0.21 17.56 -5.43
CA PHE A 133 -1.09 18.09 -5.87
C PHE A 133 -1.77 17.16 -6.90
N GLU A 134 -1.03 16.67 -7.89
CA GLU A 134 -1.55 15.75 -8.90
C GLU A 134 -1.90 14.39 -8.29
N ARG A 135 -1.06 13.88 -7.39
CA ARG A 135 -1.34 12.63 -6.66
C ARG A 135 -2.63 12.75 -5.83
N SER A 136 -2.75 13.81 -5.04
CA SER A 136 -3.95 14.09 -4.24
C SER A 136 -5.20 14.22 -5.11
N LYS A 137 -5.09 14.87 -6.28
CA LYS A 137 -6.21 15.01 -7.22
C LYS A 137 -6.66 13.66 -7.78
N ARG A 138 -5.72 12.79 -8.16
CA ARG A 138 -6.05 11.45 -8.68
C ARG A 138 -6.68 10.55 -7.62
N ILE A 139 -6.17 10.59 -6.39
CA ILE A 139 -6.76 9.87 -5.26
C ILE A 139 -8.18 10.38 -5.00
N ALA A 140 -8.38 11.70 -4.96
CA ALA A 140 -9.71 12.30 -4.79
C ALA A 140 -10.68 11.87 -5.90
N ALA A 141 -10.24 11.84 -7.16
CA ALA A 141 -11.07 11.35 -8.26
C ALA A 141 -11.43 9.86 -8.13
N MET A 142 -10.48 9.03 -7.71
CA MET A 142 -10.72 7.60 -7.44
C MET A 142 -11.74 7.41 -6.32
N LEU A 143 -11.64 8.18 -5.24
CA LEU A 143 -12.59 8.13 -4.12
C LEU A 143 -13.97 8.69 -4.52
N ALA A 144 -14.02 9.75 -5.33
CA ALA A 144 -15.26 10.31 -5.84
C ALA A 144 -16.05 9.31 -6.69
N GLY A 145 -15.35 8.55 -7.54
CA GLY A 145 -15.92 7.56 -8.44
C GLY A 145 -16.30 6.23 -7.78
N ALA A 146 -15.89 5.98 -6.54
CA ALA A 146 -16.19 4.73 -5.84
C ALA A 146 -17.58 4.76 -5.23
N ASP A 147 -18.39 3.71 -5.40
CA ASP A 147 -19.65 3.56 -4.66
C ASP A 147 -19.41 3.02 -3.24
N VAL A 148 -18.40 2.16 -3.11
CA VAL A 148 -17.95 1.54 -1.87
C VAL A 148 -16.45 1.73 -1.73
N ILE A 149 -16.02 2.22 -0.57
CA ILE A 149 -14.60 2.35 -0.21
C ILE A 149 -14.32 1.31 0.88
N ILE A 150 -13.25 0.54 0.72
CA ILE A 150 -12.82 -0.46 1.71
C ILE A 150 -11.44 -0.06 2.22
N GLU A 151 -11.35 0.21 3.52
CA GLU A 151 -10.09 0.48 4.21
C GLU A 151 -9.71 -0.74 5.06
N SER A 152 -8.45 -1.15 4.98
CA SER A 152 -7.99 -2.38 5.61
C SER A 152 -6.56 -2.22 6.13
N ALA A 153 -6.25 -2.79 7.30
CA ALA A 153 -4.94 -2.70 7.96
C ALA A 153 -4.49 -1.24 8.17
N VAL A 154 -5.33 -0.44 8.82
CA VAL A 154 -5.10 1.00 9.02
C VAL A 154 -3.90 1.21 9.95
N VAL A 155 -2.75 1.54 9.36
CA VAL A 155 -1.56 1.94 10.11
C VAL A 155 -1.75 3.39 10.59
N LEU A 156 -1.74 3.59 11.91
CA LEU A 156 -1.62 4.90 12.56
C LEU A 156 -2.73 5.93 12.27
N SER A 157 -4.00 5.51 12.15
CA SER A 157 -5.15 6.42 12.01
C SER A 157 -5.02 7.43 10.86
N GLN A 158 -4.25 7.11 9.82
CA GLN A 158 -4.12 7.97 8.65
C GLN A 158 -5.30 7.76 7.72
N GLU A 159 -5.98 8.86 7.51
CA GLU A 159 -7.33 8.95 6.97
C GLU A 159 -7.20 9.51 5.54
N ILE A 160 -7.13 8.62 4.54
CA ILE A 160 -6.90 8.98 3.11
C ILE A 160 -7.96 9.94 2.54
N HIS A 161 -9.04 10.13 3.28
CA HIS A 161 -10.20 10.92 2.95
C HIS A 161 -10.26 12.26 3.70
N ASP A 162 -9.29 12.61 4.54
CA ASP A 162 -9.21 13.91 5.22
C ASP A 162 -8.80 15.07 4.29
N GLY A 163 -8.87 14.87 2.97
CA GLY A 163 -8.62 15.91 1.97
C GLY A 163 -7.35 15.70 1.14
N PRO A 164 -6.83 16.75 0.48
CA PRO A 164 -7.24 18.16 0.56
C PRO A 164 -8.52 18.51 -0.23
N PHE A 165 -9.21 17.52 -0.80
CA PHE A 165 -10.35 17.74 -1.71
C PHE A 165 -11.70 17.20 -1.19
N GLU A 166 -11.74 16.63 0.01
CA GLU A 166 -12.95 16.05 0.58
C GLU A 166 -13.78 17.11 1.33
N CYS A 167 -15.05 17.31 0.96
CA CYS A 167 -15.87 18.39 1.46
C CYS A 167 -16.74 18.04 2.68
N TYR A 168 -17.14 16.79 2.86
CA TYR A 168 -18.09 16.39 3.91
C TYR A 168 -17.51 16.59 5.32
N THR A 169 -16.21 16.33 5.48
CA THR A 169 -15.44 16.56 6.71
C THR A 169 -14.89 17.99 6.81
N GLY A 170 -15.07 18.81 5.76
CA GLY A 170 -14.72 20.23 5.71
C GLY A 170 -13.33 20.56 5.14
N HIS A 171 -12.49 19.57 4.86
CA HIS A 171 -11.10 19.81 4.42
C HIS A 171 -10.99 20.42 3.01
N GLY A 172 -11.95 20.14 2.14
CA GLY A 172 -12.01 20.58 0.75
C GLY A 172 -12.68 21.93 0.52
N ILE A 173 -13.20 22.61 1.55
CA ILE A 173 -13.99 23.85 1.39
C ILE A 173 -13.19 24.94 0.67
N TRP A 174 -11.91 25.13 1.02
CA TRP A 174 -11.07 26.14 0.39
C TRP A 174 -10.66 25.78 -1.04
N SER A 175 -10.47 24.48 -1.31
CA SER A 175 -10.23 23.97 -2.66
C SER A 175 -11.45 24.24 -3.55
N TRP A 176 -12.65 23.94 -3.04
CA TRP A 176 -13.92 24.27 -3.70
C TRP A 176 -14.09 25.77 -3.93
N TRP A 177 -13.81 26.61 -2.92
CA TRP A 177 -13.91 28.07 -3.03
C TRP A 177 -13.02 28.64 -4.15
N LYS A 178 -11.86 28.02 -4.37
CA LYS A 178 -10.91 28.38 -5.44
C LYS A 178 -11.28 27.79 -6.81
N GLY A 179 -12.38 27.04 -6.92
CA GLY A 179 -12.82 26.41 -8.16
C GLY A 179 -12.10 25.11 -8.53
N TYR A 180 -11.37 24.49 -7.60
CA TYR A 180 -10.77 23.18 -7.84
C TYR A 180 -11.82 22.06 -7.76
N PRO A 181 -11.65 20.97 -8.54
CA PRO A 181 -12.45 19.77 -8.36
C PRO A 181 -12.32 19.23 -6.94
N THR A 182 -13.46 18.96 -6.31
CA THR A 182 -13.55 18.36 -4.98
C THR A 182 -14.47 17.13 -5.03
N TYR A 183 -14.50 16.38 -3.94
CA TYR A 183 -15.42 15.25 -3.76
C TYR A 183 -16.03 15.29 -2.37
N SER A 184 -17.10 14.52 -2.17
CA SER A 184 -17.81 14.44 -0.90
C SER A 184 -18.06 12.99 -0.56
N LEU A 185 -17.80 12.64 0.69
CA LEU A 185 -18.12 11.31 1.20
C LEU A 185 -19.57 11.14 1.63
N LYS A 186 -20.35 12.22 1.76
CA LYS A 186 -21.71 12.26 2.36
C LYS A 186 -22.61 11.02 2.12
N ASP A 187 -22.62 10.47 0.91
CA ASP A 187 -23.49 9.36 0.50
C ASP A 187 -22.72 8.07 0.15
N LYS A 188 -21.43 8.01 0.46
CA LYS A 188 -20.57 6.85 0.18
C LYS A 188 -20.68 5.81 1.28
N THR A 189 -20.61 4.55 0.87
CA THR A 189 -20.48 3.42 1.81
C THR A 189 -19.00 3.19 2.08
N LEU A 190 -18.64 3.12 3.35
CA LEU A 190 -17.27 2.89 3.78
C LEU A 190 -17.20 1.66 4.67
N VAL A 191 -16.38 0.69 4.30
CA VAL A 191 -16.12 -0.51 5.09
C VAL A 191 -14.73 -0.42 5.68
N ARG A 192 -14.60 -0.63 6.99
CA ARG A 192 -13.31 -0.55 7.66
C ARG A 192 -12.98 -1.82 8.42
N ILE A 193 -11.89 -2.46 8.03
CA ILE A 193 -11.40 -3.70 8.63
C ILE A 193 -10.28 -3.35 9.61
N ASP A 194 -10.16 -4.14 10.68
CA ASP A 194 -9.10 -4.04 11.68
C ASP A 194 -9.25 -2.83 12.62
N LEU A 195 -10.50 -2.48 12.90
CA LEU A 195 -10.86 -1.35 13.76
C LEU A 195 -10.63 -1.67 15.24
N ASP A 196 -9.98 -0.76 15.98
CA ASP A 196 -9.85 -0.83 17.45
C ASP A 196 -11.25 -0.84 18.10
N GLU A 197 -11.45 -1.66 19.14
CA GLU A 197 -12.70 -1.74 19.90
C GLU A 197 -13.15 -0.39 20.47
N ASN A 198 -12.23 0.53 20.74
CA ASN A 198 -12.51 1.91 21.14
C ASN A 198 -13.09 2.77 20.01
N LEU A 199 -12.73 2.50 18.74
CA LEU A 199 -13.32 3.18 17.58
C LEU A 199 -14.77 2.71 17.35
N ARG A 200 -15.07 1.43 17.62
CA ARG A 200 -16.46 0.93 17.60
C ARG A 200 -17.32 1.64 18.64
N LYS A 201 -16.80 1.76 19.87
CA LYS A 201 -17.47 2.51 20.95
C LYS A 201 -17.69 3.98 20.58
N ALA A 202 -16.74 4.63 19.90
CA ALA A 202 -16.90 5.99 19.40
C ALA A 202 -18.07 6.08 18.39
N ARG A 203 -18.12 5.18 17.41
CA ARG A 203 -19.21 5.13 16.43
C ARG A 203 -20.57 4.92 17.10
N ASP A 204 -20.66 3.95 18.02
CA ASP A 204 -21.90 3.60 18.71
C ASP A 204 -22.43 4.78 19.57
N LEU A 205 -21.55 5.61 20.15
CA LEU A 205 -21.93 6.84 20.86
C LEU A 205 -22.49 7.93 19.93
N GLU A 206 -21.99 8.02 18.70
CA GLU A 206 -22.44 9.00 17.70
C GLU A 206 -23.75 8.60 17.04
N THR A 207 -23.96 7.30 16.79
CA THR A 207 -25.24 6.81 16.23
C THR A 207 -26.41 6.98 17.21
N GLY A 208 -26.11 7.18 18.51
CA GLY A 208 -27.09 7.35 19.58
C GLY A 208 -27.25 8.78 20.13
N SER A 209 -26.40 9.75 19.76
CA SER A 209 -26.55 11.13 20.28
C SER A 209 -25.95 12.21 19.37
N SER A 210 -26.69 13.31 19.18
CA SER A 210 -26.17 14.54 18.55
C SER A 210 -25.13 15.28 19.40
N LEU A 211 -24.87 14.81 20.62
CA LEU A 211 -24.08 15.49 21.64
C LEU A 211 -22.65 15.79 21.19
N ILE A 212 -22.04 14.91 20.38
CA ILE A 212 -20.66 15.09 19.89
C ILE A 212 -20.61 16.21 18.83
N GLN A 213 -21.53 16.20 17.86
CA GLN A 213 -21.59 17.26 16.85
C GLN A 213 -21.98 18.61 17.47
N ASP A 214 -22.92 18.61 18.42
CA ASP A 214 -23.31 19.80 19.17
C ASP A 214 -22.15 20.36 20.02
N ALA A 215 -21.34 19.49 20.63
CA ALA A 215 -20.14 19.89 21.36
C ALA A 215 -19.07 20.50 20.45
N ILE A 216 -18.89 19.95 19.24
CA ILE A 216 -17.98 20.49 18.22
C ILE A 216 -18.43 21.87 17.76
N ASN A 217 -19.72 22.01 17.43
CA ASN A 217 -20.31 23.28 17.02
C ASN A 217 -20.15 24.36 18.10
N ARG A 218 -20.05 23.96 19.38
CA ARG A 218 -19.83 24.85 20.53
C ARG A 218 -18.36 25.00 20.93
N GLY A 219 -17.43 24.38 20.22
CA GLY A 219 -15.98 24.46 20.48
C GLY A 219 -15.53 23.80 21.79
N LEU A 220 -16.28 22.84 22.34
CA LEU A 220 -15.94 22.15 23.58
C LEU A 220 -14.84 21.09 23.37
N PRO A 221 -13.92 20.88 24.33
CA PRO A 221 -12.89 19.84 24.22
C PRO A 221 -13.55 18.45 24.18
N LYS A 222 -13.36 17.75 23.06
CA LYS A 222 -13.94 16.44 22.80
C LYS A 222 -13.60 15.42 23.92
N THR A 223 -12.35 15.45 24.42
CA THR A 223 -11.81 14.50 25.43
C THR A 223 -12.60 14.42 26.71
N LYS A 224 -13.18 15.54 27.15
CA LYS A 224 -13.92 15.60 28.42
C LYS A 224 -15.30 14.95 28.32
N ILE A 225 -15.82 14.77 27.12
CA ILE A 225 -17.18 14.28 26.86
C ILE A 225 -17.15 12.79 26.50
N SER A 226 -16.18 12.36 25.68
CA SER A 226 -16.11 11.00 25.14
C SER A 226 -15.40 10.00 26.08
N LYS A 227 -14.47 10.45 26.93
CA LYS A 227 -13.49 9.62 27.66
C LYS A 227 -12.65 8.69 26.76
N ILE A 228 -12.61 8.94 25.44
CA ILE A 228 -11.84 8.17 24.47
C ILE A 228 -10.46 8.86 24.29
N PRO A 229 -9.34 8.11 24.17
CA PRO A 229 -8.00 8.70 24.01
C PRO A 229 -7.90 9.69 22.83
N PHE A 230 -7.16 10.78 23.03
CA PHE A 230 -7.05 11.97 22.15
C PHE A 230 -6.78 11.67 20.66
N ARG A 231 -6.01 10.62 20.33
CA ARG A 231 -5.71 10.24 18.93
C ARG A 231 -6.98 9.87 18.13
N MET A 232 -8.03 9.46 18.82
CA MET A 232 -9.29 8.95 18.23
C MET A 232 -10.33 10.07 18.03
N GLU A 233 -10.12 11.24 18.63
CA GLU A 233 -11.09 12.36 18.59
C GLU A 233 -10.89 13.31 17.42
N MET A 234 -9.68 13.31 16.87
CA MET A 234 -9.29 14.06 15.67
C MET A 234 -9.88 13.43 14.41
N SER A 235 -10.09 12.11 14.43
CA SER A 235 -10.87 11.41 13.42
C SER A 235 -12.29 11.99 13.42
N ALA A 236 -12.60 12.82 12.44
CA ALA A 236 -13.98 13.17 12.10
C ALA A 236 -14.75 11.99 11.49
N PHE A 237 -14.16 10.80 11.56
CA PHE A 237 -14.36 9.74 10.61
C PHE A 237 -14.95 8.48 11.23
N ALA A 238 -14.88 8.32 12.56
CA ALA A 238 -15.81 7.46 13.28
C ALA A 238 -17.28 7.88 13.09
N ARG A 239 -17.52 9.13 12.61
CA ARG A 239 -18.84 9.78 12.48
C ARG A 239 -19.46 9.73 11.11
N HIS A 240 -18.82 9.13 10.11
CA HIS A 240 -19.50 8.96 8.83
C HIS A 240 -20.67 8.00 9.04
N GLU A 241 -21.91 8.51 8.95
CA GLU A 241 -23.12 7.76 9.30
C GLU A 241 -23.24 6.44 8.50
N GLY A 242 -22.79 6.44 7.24
CA GLY A 242 -22.72 5.25 6.38
C GLY A 242 -21.51 4.31 6.58
N SER A 243 -20.69 4.51 7.62
CA SER A 243 -19.48 3.70 7.87
C SER A 243 -19.81 2.37 8.57
N ILE A 244 -19.27 1.28 8.04
CA ILE A 244 -19.43 -0.09 8.52
C ILE A 244 -18.11 -0.55 9.17
N PRO A 245 -18.03 -0.58 10.51
CA PRO A 245 -16.86 -1.10 11.21
C PRO A 245 -16.84 -2.63 11.20
N VAL A 246 -15.68 -3.21 10.93
CA VAL A 246 -15.41 -4.65 11.02
C VAL A 246 -14.20 -4.87 11.91
N ILE A 247 -14.45 -5.41 13.11
CA ILE A 247 -13.39 -5.79 14.05
C ILE A 247 -12.94 -7.21 13.73
N GLY A 248 -11.68 -7.37 13.38
CA GLY A 248 -11.08 -8.67 13.13
C GLY A 248 -9.77 -8.56 12.38
N ASP A 249 -8.95 -9.60 12.51
CA ASP A 249 -7.69 -9.72 11.77
C ASP A 249 -7.97 -9.69 10.26
N ILE A 250 -7.26 -8.80 9.55
CA ILE A 250 -7.44 -8.64 8.10
C ILE A 250 -7.21 -9.95 7.33
N GLY A 251 -6.27 -10.79 7.78
CA GLY A 251 -5.98 -12.08 7.17
C GLY A 251 -7.13 -13.09 7.30
N GLN A 252 -8.08 -12.85 8.20
CA GLN A 252 -9.30 -13.65 8.38
C GLN A 252 -10.53 -13.00 7.74
N VAL A 253 -10.66 -11.67 7.81
CA VAL A 253 -11.81 -10.94 7.28
C VAL A 253 -11.77 -10.87 5.75
N TRP A 254 -10.62 -10.56 5.16
CA TRP A 254 -10.48 -10.35 3.72
C TRP A 254 -10.89 -11.57 2.87
N PRO A 255 -10.48 -12.81 3.19
CA PRO A 255 -10.91 -13.99 2.43
C PRO A 255 -12.42 -14.17 2.41
N VAL A 256 -13.09 -13.96 3.55
CA VAL A 256 -14.55 -14.12 3.66
C VAL A 256 -15.28 -13.05 2.85
N LEU A 257 -14.82 -11.80 2.95
CA LEU A 257 -15.36 -10.69 2.17
C LEU A 257 -15.19 -10.95 0.67
N ALA A 258 -13.97 -11.27 0.24
CA ALA A 258 -13.67 -11.56 -1.16
C ALA A 258 -14.54 -12.70 -1.71
N TRP A 259 -14.67 -13.80 -0.96
CA TRP A 259 -15.49 -14.95 -1.38
C TRP A 259 -16.97 -14.60 -1.54
N LYS A 260 -17.56 -13.88 -0.56
CA LYS A 260 -18.97 -13.47 -0.63
C LYS A 260 -19.22 -12.47 -1.76
N VAL A 261 -18.36 -11.46 -1.89
CA VAL A 261 -18.48 -10.44 -2.94
C VAL A 261 -18.33 -11.07 -4.32
N ALA A 262 -17.34 -11.93 -4.51
CA ALA A 262 -17.15 -12.63 -5.77
C ALA A 262 -18.35 -13.52 -6.12
N GLY A 263 -18.89 -14.25 -5.14
CA GLY A 263 -20.11 -15.05 -5.32
C GLY A 263 -21.33 -14.20 -5.71
N ALA A 264 -21.54 -13.06 -5.05
CA ALA A 264 -22.63 -12.13 -5.38
C ALA A 264 -22.48 -11.49 -6.77
N LEU A 265 -21.25 -11.26 -7.22
CA LEU A 265 -20.94 -10.70 -8.54
C LEU A 265 -20.82 -11.76 -9.64
N GLY A 266 -20.93 -13.05 -9.32
CA GLY A 266 -20.71 -14.14 -10.27
C GLY A 266 -19.27 -14.24 -10.79
N ILE A 267 -18.29 -13.74 -10.01
CA ILE A 267 -16.88 -13.73 -10.38
C ILE A 267 -16.20 -14.98 -9.81
N PRO A 268 -15.56 -15.83 -10.63
CA PRO A 268 -14.79 -16.96 -10.12
C PRO A 268 -13.49 -16.45 -9.46
N LEU A 269 -13.25 -16.86 -8.22
CA LEU A 269 -11.98 -16.62 -7.55
C LEU A 269 -10.97 -17.71 -7.92
N GLY A 270 -9.91 -17.33 -8.65
CA GLY A 270 -8.78 -18.22 -8.95
C GLY A 270 -7.75 -18.33 -7.82
N PHE A 271 -7.90 -17.53 -6.75
CA PHE A 271 -7.01 -17.47 -5.61
C PHE A 271 -7.77 -16.94 -4.38
N LEU A 272 -7.49 -17.51 -3.21
CA LEU A 272 -8.01 -17.04 -1.93
C LEU A 272 -6.86 -16.78 -0.96
N SER A 273 -6.90 -15.65 -0.26
CA SER A 273 -5.92 -15.36 0.77
C SER A 273 -6.19 -16.14 2.06
N TYR A 274 -5.16 -16.35 2.88
CA TYR A 274 -5.27 -16.99 4.20
C TYR A 274 -4.36 -16.30 5.21
N ALA A 275 -4.73 -16.36 6.50
CA ALA A 275 -3.92 -15.83 7.59
C ALA A 275 -2.55 -16.54 7.63
N GLN A 276 -1.46 -15.77 7.73
CA GLN A 276 -0.10 -16.28 7.48
C GLN A 276 0.34 -17.41 8.41
N HIS A 277 -0.22 -17.49 9.62
CA HIS A 277 0.12 -18.48 10.63
C HIS A 277 -0.56 -19.85 10.42
N THR A 278 -1.56 -19.96 9.54
CA THR A 278 -2.25 -21.22 9.28
C THR A 278 -1.49 -22.08 8.26
N PRO A 279 -1.73 -23.40 8.19
CA PRO A 279 -1.17 -24.26 7.15
C PRO A 279 -1.48 -23.76 5.73
N GLU A 280 -2.70 -23.30 5.49
CA GLU A 280 -3.14 -22.74 4.20
C GLU A 280 -2.41 -21.43 3.89
N GLY A 281 -2.21 -20.57 4.89
CA GLY A 281 -1.42 -19.34 4.74
C GLY A 281 0.07 -19.61 4.47
N LYS A 282 0.63 -20.70 4.99
CA LYS A 282 1.97 -21.15 4.63
C LYS A 282 2.01 -21.64 3.17
N ALA A 283 1.10 -22.54 2.79
CA ALA A 283 1.01 -23.06 1.42
C ALA A 283 0.77 -21.95 0.38
N MET A 284 -0.08 -20.96 0.72
CA MET A 284 -0.31 -19.78 -0.09
C MET A 284 0.97 -18.98 -0.33
N ARG A 285 1.77 -18.75 0.72
CA ARG A 285 3.04 -18.02 0.60
C ARG A 285 4.06 -18.78 -0.23
N GLU A 286 4.17 -20.09 -0.06
CA GLU A 286 5.01 -20.96 -0.89
C GLU A 286 4.59 -20.90 -2.37
N TRP A 287 3.28 -20.93 -2.63
CA TRP A 287 2.73 -20.76 -3.97
C TRP A 287 3.07 -19.40 -4.57
N ILE A 288 2.96 -18.30 -3.81
CA ILE A 288 3.33 -16.96 -4.26
C ILE A 288 4.80 -16.91 -4.70
N VAL A 289 5.72 -17.45 -3.88
CA VAL A 289 7.16 -17.48 -4.22
C VAL A 289 7.42 -18.23 -5.53
N LYS A 290 6.66 -19.29 -5.80
CA LYS A 290 6.82 -20.10 -7.01
C LYS A 290 6.22 -19.43 -8.26
N GLU A 291 5.02 -18.88 -8.13
CA GLU A 291 4.16 -18.53 -9.25
C GLU A 291 4.16 -17.04 -9.61
N VAL A 292 4.46 -16.15 -8.66
CA VAL A 292 4.48 -14.69 -8.90
C VAL A 292 5.89 -14.25 -9.24
N LYS A 293 6.07 -13.63 -10.41
CA LYS A 293 7.40 -13.21 -10.88
C LYS A 293 7.76 -11.80 -10.40
N PRO A 294 9.06 -11.52 -10.15
CA PRO A 294 9.54 -10.16 -9.92
C PRO A 294 9.22 -9.23 -11.09
N VAL A 295 9.26 -7.92 -10.83
CA VAL A 295 9.06 -6.90 -11.87
C VAL A 295 10.08 -7.09 -12.99
N ASP A 296 9.59 -7.24 -14.22
CA ASP A 296 10.35 -7.42 -15.44
C ASP A 296 10.76 -6.07 -16.01
N ARG A 297 12.06 -5.78 -15.93
CA ARG A 297 12.64 -4.50 -16.37
C ARG A 297 12.50 -4.30 -17.88
N GLU A 298 12.69 -5.34 -18.68
CA GLU A 298 12.64 -5.24 -20.14
C GLU A 298 11.24 -4.94 -20.65
N LYS A 299 10.19 -5.45 -19.98
CA LYS A 299 8.80 -5.06 -20.29
C LYS A 299 8.54 -3.58 -20.05
N ILE A 300 9.08 -3.00 -18.97
CA ILE A 300 8.97 -1.57 -18.69
C ILE A 300 9.65 -0.78 -19.81
N LEU A 301 10.88 -1.15 -20.17
CA LEU A 301 11.64 -0.48 -21.25
C LEU A 301 10.92 -0.57 -22.60
N ALA A 302 10.42 -1.75 -22.96
CA ALA A 302 9.68 -1.95 -24.19
C ALA A 302 8.41 -1.09 -24.23
N ARG A 303 7.67 -1.02 -23.11
CA ARG A 303 6.46 -0.19 -23.02
C ARG A 303 6.79 1.31 -23.08
N ALA A 304 7.83 1.76 -22.38
CA ALA A 304 8.27 3.14 -22.38
C ALA A 304 8.67 3.62 -23.79
N ARG A 305 9.39 2.78 -24.56
CA ARG A 305 9.74 3.07 -25.97
C ARG A 305 8.50 3.28 -26.84
N ASN A 306 7.47 2.45 -26.68
CA ASN A 306 6.24 2.55 -27.45
C ASN A 306 5.42 3.81 -27.10
N CYS A 307 5.41 4.20 -25.82
CA CYS A 307 4.79 5.46 -25.39
C CYS A 307 5.51 6.68 -25.97
N GLY A 308 6.84 6.68 -26.01
CA GLY A 308 7.62 7.76 -26.60
C GLY A 308 7.47 7.89 -28.13
N ALA A 309 7.15 6.80 -28.83
CA ALA A 309 6.88 6.80 -30.27
C ALA A 309 5.46 7.25 -30.65
N SER A 310 4.58 7.45 -29.67
CA SER A 310 3.18 7.85 -29.86
C SER A 310 2.91 9.33 -29.53
N LEU A 311 3.96 10.10 -29.23
CA LEU A 311 3.99 11.56 -29.07
C LEU A 311 4.58 12.19 -30.33
#